data_AF-A0A2N3XUW9-F1
#
_entry.id   AF-A0A2N3XUW9-F1
#
_cell.length_a   1.000
_cell.length_b   1.000
_cell.length_c   1.000
_cell.angle_alpha   90.00
_cell.angle_beta   90.00
_cell.angle_gamma   90.00
#
_symmetry.space_group_name_H-M   'P 1'
#
loop_
_entity.id
_entity.type
_entity.pdbx_description
1 polymer ?
#
loop_
_entity_poly.entity_id
_entity_poly.type
_entity_poly.pdbx_seq_one_letter_code
_entity_poly.pdbx_strand_id
1 'polypeptide(L)'
;MRDTRVGTERTPVRAAARFVARHPRSVGSVVVLDAAVLWVGYQTVLMAAGIAVVAGASWRLLDRPTFDRFAGRLLRAWWRRWWSYRRQWLRIMTACNLTTIDHKGNTLAPRVTRVKSTWSWDTVHVRMAKGQEPEDFEKVINRLANSFQARSTNVRHLKPGRIALDFQRREPFDDLFVPPPGLAESVEAVDLRRLPIGRDEYGRDFTLDLLGRDLHILLGGATGAGKGSFMWALLRALAPLIRAGLVRLWVIDPKGGMEFGIGEDMYYEFAESDQAGQKLIQEYTSILDARKLELGRQGVRTFTPSLETPLELLICDELAAMTAYADKAIRAPFELDLSKALTQYRAVGGRTVAASQEPTKDVIPMRGLFPTKIALRLDSASYVDMCLGEGMRDAGAFADKIPEYLAGVAYVKKDGRREPLRVRAAYTTDDDITELVKYCTDRGATVTPIRREATDDEHAGQAEKDIYSFDFESIEDADDEIEEIGYFEDDEGDEEIA
;
A
#
# COMPACT_ATOMS: atom_id res chain seq x y z
N MET A 1 -26.35 -61.56 -26.59
CA MET A 1 -26.54 -62.32 -25.33
C MET A 1 -25.90 -61.51 -24.21
N ARG A 2 -26.61 -61.39 -23.09
CA ARG A 2 -26.17 -60.70 -21.86
C ARG A 2 -24.78 -61.16 -21.44
N ASP A 3 -23.94 -60.22 -21.00
CA ASP A 3 -23.45 -60.36 -19.63
C ASP A 3 -23.29 -59.00 -18.95
N THR A 4 -24.06 -58.86 -17.88
CA THR A 4 -24.19 -57.70 -17.00
C THR A 4 -23.42 -58.01 -15.73
N ARG A 5 -22.42 -57.19 -15.39
CA ARG A 5 -21.96 -57.07 -14.00
C ARG A 5 -22.03 -55.62 -13.52
N VAL A 6 -23.13 -55.35 -12.82
CA VAL A 6 -23.36 -54.28 -11.85
C VAL A 6 -22.49 -54.54 -10.61
N GLY A 7 -22.01 -53.50 -9.90
CA GLY A 7 -21.35 -53.77 -8.62
C GLY A 7 -20.69 -52.65 -7.83
N THR A 8 -21.10 -51.39 -7.93
CA THR A 8 -21.08 -50.52 -6.74
C THR A 8 -22.32 -49.65 -6.79
N GLU A 9 -23.44 -50.22 -6.32
CA GLU A 9 -24.57 -49.43 -5.89
C GLU A 9 -24.06 -48.39 -4.88
N ARG A 10 -23.96 -47.15 -5.34
CA ARG A 10 -23.94 -46.01 -4.43
C ARG A 10 -25.32 -45.98 -3.81
N THR A 11 -25.51 -46.72 -2.71
CA THR A 11 -26.79 -46.72 -2.01
C THR A 11 -27.19 -45.26 -1.74
N PRO A 12 -28.44 -44.88 -2.04
CA PRO A 12 -28.90 -43.51 -1.83
C PRO A 12 -28.65 -43.05 -0.38
N VAL A 13 -28.65 -44.00 0.55
CA VAL A 13 -28.27 -43.85 1.96
C VAL A 13 -26.81 -43.39 2.14
N ARG A 14 -25.83 -43.99 1.46
CA ARG A 14 -24.42 -43.56 1.55
C ARG A 14 -24.18 -42.21 0.88
N ALA A 15 -24.93 -41.90 -0.18
CA ALA A 15 -24.89 -40.59 -0.84
C ALA A 15 -25.51 -39.50 0.05
N ALA A 16 -26.66 -39.78 0.67
CA ALA A 16 -27.33 -38.92 1.62
C ALA A 16 -26.49 -38.72 2.90
N ALA A 17 -25.92 -39.79 3.47
CA ALA A 17 -25.04 -39.71 4.64
C ALA A 17 -23.79 -38.85 4.35
N ARG A 18 -23.17 -39.00 3.17
CA ARG A 18 -22.08 -38.09 2.75
C ARG A 18 -22.56 -36.66 2.53
N PHE A 19 -23.77 -36.45 2.04
CA PHE A 19 -24.33 -35.11 1.85
C PHE A 19 -24.58 -34.43 3.19
N VAL A 20 -25.18 -35.14 4.15
CA VAL A 20 -25.40 -34.69 5.54
C VAL A 20 -24.07 -34.38 6.23
N ALA A 21 -23.09 -35.28 6.15
CA ALA A 21 -21.77 -35.07 6.74
C ALA A 21 -20.98 -33.90 6.10
N ARG A 22 -21.20 -33.61 4.81
CA ARG A 22 -20.54 -32.50 4.10
C ARG A 22 -21.26 -31.17 4.25
N HIS A 23 -22.55 -31.18 4.58
CA HIS A 23 -23.40 -29.99 4.66
C HIS A 23 -24.24 -29.94 5.95
N PRO A 24 -23.63 -30.07 7.15
CA PRO A 24 -24.35 -30.14 8.42
C PRO A 24 -25.22 -28.90 8.68
N ARG A 25 -24.76 -27.73 8.25
CA ARG A 25 -25.52 -26.47 8.36
C ARG A 25 -26.77 -26.45 7.49
N SER A 26 -26.67 -26.92 6.24
CA SER A 26 -27.82 -26.93 5.32
C SER A 26 -28.87 -27.94 5.75
N VAL A 27 -28.44 -29.12 6.22
CA VAL A 27 -29.37 -30.14 6.75
C VAL A 27 -30.01 -29.67 8.05
N GLY A 28 -29.24 -29.07 8.96
CA GLY A 28 -29.78 -28.48 10.20
C GLY A 28 -30.80 -27.38 9.92
N SER A 29 -30.55 -26.48 8.95
CA SER A 29 -31.51 -25.44 8.59
C SER A 29 -32.81 -26.00 8.03
N VAL A 30 -32.75 -27.05 7.21
CA VAL A 30 -33.95 -27.71 6.66
C VAL A 30 -34.74 -28.41 7.78
N VAL A 31 -34.06 -29.15 8.67
CA VAL A 31 -34.72 -29.83 9.80
C VAL A 31 -35.38 -28.82 10.74
N VAL A 32 -34.73 -27.69 11.04
CA VAL A 32 -35.33 -26.63 11.87
C VAL A 32 -36.52 -25.98 11.17
N LEU A 33 -36.45 -25.75 9.86
CA LEU A 33 -37.55 -25.21 9.08
C LEU A 33 -38.75 -26.18 9.04
N ASP A 34 -38.51 -27.46 8.80
CA ASP A 34 -39.54 -28.51 8.80
C ASP A 34 -40.18 -28.64 10.18
N ALA A 35 -39.38 -28.64 11.25
CA ALA A 35 -39.89 -28.64 12.63
C ALA A 35 -40.74 -27.40 12.91
N ALA A 36 -40.33 -26.21 12.47
CA ALA A 36 -41.09 -24.98 12.64
C ALA A 36 -42.42 -25.01 11.87
N VAL A 37 -42.42 -25.54 10.65
CA VAL A 37 -43.63 -25.71 9.83
C VAL A 37 -44.60 -26.70 10.48
N LEU A 38 -44.09 -27.80 11.05
CA LEU A 38 -44.91 -28.80 11.73
C LEU A 38 -45.49 -28.27 13.05
N TRP A 39 -44.75 -27.41 13.76
CA TRP A 39 -45.14 -26.95 15.09
C TRP A 39 -46.09 -25.74 15.06
N VAL A 40 -45.86 -24.79 14.15
CA VAL A 40 -46.61 -23.51 14.10
C VAL A 40 -47.44 -23.36 12.81
N GLY A 41 -47.29 -24.28 11.86
CA GLY A 41 -47.98 -24.26 10.56
C GLY A 41 -47.21 -23.48 9.49
N TYR A 42 -47.34 -23.89 8.22
CA TYR A 42 -46.59 -23.24 7.12
C TYR A 42 -46.98 -21.76 6.91
N GLN A 43 -48.22 -21.38 7.22
CA GLN A 43 -48.71 -20.01 7.05
C GLN A 43 -48.00 -19.01 8.00
N THR A 44 -47.76 -19.41 9.24
CA THR A 44 -47.08 -18.56 10.23
C THR A 44 -45.60 -18.41 9.91
N VAL A 45 -44.95 -19.49 9.44
CA VAL A 45 -43.57 -19.47 8.93
C VAL A 45 -43.45 -18.54 7.71
N LEU A 46 -44.42 -18.58 6.78
CA LEU A 46 -44.45 -17.68 5.63
C LEU A 46 -44.69 -16.22 6.02
N MET A 47 -45.60 -15.95 6.96
CA MET A 47 -45.81 -14.59 7.48
C MET A 47 -44.56 -14.05 8.18
N ALA A 48 -43.91 -14.86 9.03
CA ALA A 48 -42.66 -14.47 9.69
C ALA A 48 -41.53 -14.20 8.69
N ALA A 49 -41.41 -15.04 7.64
CA ALA A 49 -40.46 -14.80 6.55
C ALA A 49 -40.77 -13.51 5.79
N GLY A 50 -42.04 -13.24 5.49
CA GLY A 50 -42.50 -12.00 4.86
C GLY A 50 -42.16 -10.76 5.70
N ILE A 51 -42.45 -10.79 7.00
CA ILE A 51 -42.09 -9.71 7.94
C ILE A 51 -40.58 -9.50 7.95
N ALA A 52 -39.78 -10.57 8.01
CA ALA A 52 -38.32 -10.46 8.00
C ALA A 52 -37.79 -9.84 6.69
N VAL A 53 -38.40 -10.16 5.54
CA VAL A 53 -38.07 -9.55 4.25
C VAL A 53 -38.42 -8.07 4.24
N VAL A 54 -39.61 -7.68 4.71
CA VAL A 54 -40.04 -6.29 4.78
C VAL A 54 -39.18 -5.50 5.77
N ALA A 55 -38.87 -6.06 6.93
CA ALA A 55 -37.98 -5.45 7.92
C ALA A 55 -36.55 -5.27 7.37
N GLY A 56 -36.01 -6.28 6.68
CA GLY A 56 -34.70 -6.19 6.02
C GLY A 56 -34.68 -5.17 4.88
N ALA A 57 -35.75 -5.09 4.07
CA ALA A 57 -35.89 -4.09 3.02
C ALA A 57 -36.00 -2.67 3.60
N SER A 58 -36.78 -2.50 4.67
CA SER A 58 -36.95 -1.24 5.38
C SER A 58 -35.64 -0.79 6.02
N TRP A 59 -34.93 -1.70 6.70
CA TRP A 59 -33.61 -1.42 7.26
C TRP A 59 -32.61 -0.99 6.19
N ARG A 60 -32.60 -1.67 5.03
CA ARG A 60 -31.77 -1.26 3.90
C ARG A 60 -32.14 0.13 3.36
N LEU A 61 -33.41 0.54 3.41
CA LEU A 61 -33.83 1.86 2.93
C LEU A 61 -33.49 2.97 3.93
N LEU A 62 -33.69 2.71 5.22
CA LEU A 62 -33.48 3.67 6.31
C LEU A 62 -31.99 3.87 6.65
N ASP A 63 -31.20 2.79 6.66
CA ASP A 63 -29.78 2.83 7.00
C ASP A 63 -28.98 1.78 6.20
N ARG A 64 -28.61 2.18 4.99
CA ARG A 64 -27.80 1.36 4.07
C ARG A 64 -26.47 0.94 4.71
N PRO A 65 -25.67 1.83 5.35
CA PRO A 65 -24.40 1.45 5.97
C PRO A 65 -24.50 0.33 7.01
N THR A 66 -25.46 0.40 7.95
CA THR A 66 -25.57 -0.63 8.99
C THR A 66 -26.13 -1.93 8.46
N PHE A 67 -27.13 -1.87 7.57
CA PHE A 67 -27.63 -3.07 6.89
C PHE A 67 -26.50 -3.80 6.16
N ASP A 68 -25.68 -3.07 5.41
CA ASP A 68 -24.55 -3.67 4.69
C ASP A 68 -23.49 -4.26 5.61
N ARG A 69 -23.20 -3.60 6.74
CA ARG A 69 -22.25 -4.08 7.75
C ARG A 69 -22.68 -5.43 8.36
N PHE A 70 -23.95 -5.57 8.70
CA PHE A 70 -24.45 -6.73 9.48
C PHE A 70 -25.08 -7.84 8.63
N ALA A 71 -25.92 -7.50 7.64
CA ALA A 71 -26.68 -8.48 6.87
C ALA A 71 -26.30 -8.49 5.38
N GLY A 72 -26.17 -7.31 4.77
CA GLY A 72 -25.98 -7.14 3.33
C GLY A 72 -24.75 -7.85 2.78
N ARG A 73 -23.59 -7.78 3.46
CA ARG A 73 -22.37 -8.51 3.05
C ARG A 73 -22.57 -10.02 2.99
N LEU A 74 -23.24 -10.60 3.99
CA LEU A 74 -23.46 -12.05 4.08
C LEU A 74 -24.46 -12.52 3.02
N LEU A 75 -25.60 -11.81 2.91
CA LEU A 75 -26.63 -12.10 1.92
C LEU A 75 -26.11 -11.96 0.50
N ARG A 76 -25.37 -10.89 0.19
CA ARG A 76 -24.71 -10.71 -1.11
C ARG A 76 -23.68 -11.81 -1.36
N ALA A 77 -22.79 -12.11 -0.43
CA ALA A 77 -21.78 -13.15 -0.61
C ALA A 77 -22.42 -14.53 -0.87
N TRP A 78 -23.51 -14.85 -0.17
CA TRP A 78 -24.28 -16.07 -0.38
C TRP A 78 -24.90 -16.08 -1.78
N TRP A 79 -25.62 -15.01 -2.16
CA TRP A 79 -26.24 -14.88 -3.48
C TRP A 79 -25.20 -15.00 -4.61
N ARG A 80 -24.10 -14.25 -4.51
CA ARG A 80 -22.98 -14.28 -5.45
C ARG A 80 -22.41 -15.69 -5.58
N ARG A 81 -22.21 -16.38 -4.45
CA ARG A 81 -21.68 -17.75 -4.47
C ARG A 81 -22.55 -18.69 -5.28
N TRP A 82 -23.84 -18.75 -5.00
CA TRP A 82 -24.71 -19.79 -5.57
C TRP A 82 -25.24 -19.40 -6.94
N TRP A 83 -25.68 -18.15 -7.11
CA TRP A 83 -26.37 -17.70 -8.31
C TRP A 83 -25.41 -17.20 -9.39
N SER A 84 -24.36 -16.45 -9.02
CA SER A 84 -23.42 -15.89 -9.98
C SER A 84 -22.28 -16.87 -10.28
N TYR A 85 -21.48 -17.22 -9.27
CA TYR A 85 -20.26 -17.98 -9.48
C TYR A 85 -20.53 -19.46 -9.70
N ARG A 86 -21.12 -20.17 -8.73
CA ARG A 86 -21.24 -21.63 -8.78
C ARG A 86 -22.05 -22.14 -9.99
N ARG A 87 -23.10 -21.42 -10.37
CA ARG A 87 -23.97 -21.78 -11.50
C ARG A 87 -23.24 -21.77 -12.85
N GLN A 88 -22.35 -20.80 -13.08
CA GLN A 88 -21.66 -20.63 -14.36
C GLN A 88 -20.19 -21.07 -14.31
N TRP A 89 -19.68 -21.45 -13.14
CA TRP A 89 -18.27 -21.71 -12.88
C TRP A 89 -17.64 -22.68 -13.88
N LEU A 90 -18.20 -23.89 -13.99
CA LEU A 90 -17.64 -24.92 -14.85
C LEU A 90 -17.57 -24.46 -16.31
N ARG A 91 -18.65 -23.85 -16.81
CA ARG A 91 -18.73 -23.34 -18.18
C ARG A 91 -17.66 -22.28 -18.46
N ILE A 92 -17.49 -21.33 -17.54
CA ILE A 92 -16.50 -20.24 -17.70
C ILE A 92 -15.08 -20.77 -17.58
N MET A 93 -14.80 -21.64 -16.60
CA MET A 93 -13.46 -22.26 -16.48
C MET A 93 -13.09 -23.06 -17.72
N THR A 94 -14.02 -23.82 -18.30
CA THR A 94 -13.80 -24.53 -19.57
C THR A 94 -13.58 -23.55 -20.73
N ALA A 95 -14.39 -22.49 -20.84
CA ALA A 95 -14.21 -21.47 -21.90
C ALA A 95 -12.88 -20.70 -21.78
N CYS A 96 -12.34 -20.58 -20.57
CA CYS A 96 -11.03 -19.98 -20.32
C CYS A 96 -9.87 -21.00 -20.34
N ASN A 97 -10.11 -22.27 -20.71
CA ASN A 97 -9.12 -23.35 -20.69
C ASN A 97 -8.47 -23.61 -19.32
N LEU A 98 -9.18 -23.32 -18.24
CA LEU A 98 -8.74 -23.51 -16.85
C LEU A 98 -9.19 -24.87 -16.29
N THR A 99 -9.20 -25.92 -17.10
CA THR A 99 -9.55 -27.28 -16.67
C THR A 99 -8.45 -28.25 -17.03
N THR A 100 -8.08 -29.14 -16.10
CA THR A 100 -7.11 -30.21 -16.35
C THR A 100 -7.82 -31.55 -16.52
N ILE A 101 -7.14 -32.56 -17.06
CA ILE A 101 -7.69 -33.91 -17.23
C ILE A 101 -6.91 -34.84 -16.30
N ASP A 102 -7.61 -35.65 -15.52
CA ASP A 102 -6.98 -36.66 -14.66
C ASP A 102 -6.51 -37.87 -15.49
N HIS A 103 -5.62 -38.70 -14.93
CA HIS A 103 -5.16 -39.98 -15.54
C HIS A 103 -6.31 -40.94 -15.93
N LYS A 104 -7.50 -40.74 -15.37
CA LYS A 104 -8.74 -41.49 -15.66
C LYS A 104 -9.64 -40.82 -16.71
N GLY A 105 -9.19 -39.76 -17.39
CA GLY A 105 -9.95 -39.03 -18.39
C GLY A 105 -11.03 -38.08 -17.83
N ASN A 106 -11.09 -37.87 -16.52
CA ASN A 106 -12.07 -36.98 -15.90
C ASN A 106 -11.60 -35.52 -15.93
N THR A 107 -12.48 -34.60 -16.35
CA THR A 107 -12.20 -33.15 -16.29
C THR A 107 -12.17 -32.66 -14.85
N LEU A 108 -11.02 -32.12 -14.43
CA LEU A 108 -10.80 -31.46 -13.15
C LEU A 108 -10.88 -29.95 -13.34
N ALA A 109 -11.95 -29.36 -12.83
CA ALA A 109 -12.08 -27.91 -12.75
C ALA A 109 -11.66 -27.40 -11.36
N PRO A 110 -11.09 -26.19 -11.28
CA PRO A 110 -10.85 -25.52 -10.01
C PRO A 110 -12.18 -25.34 -9.27
N ARG A 111 -12.14 -25.32 -7.93
CA ARG A 111 -13.36 -25.32 -7.09
C ARG A 111 -13.48 -24.06 -6.27
N VAL A 112 -14.64 -23.40 -6.35
CA VAL A 112 -15.01 -22.29 -5.44
C VAL A 112 -15.22 -22.82 -4.02
N THR A 113 -14.40 -22.34 -3.09
CA THR A 113 -14.46 -22.74 -1.68
C THR A 113 -15.26 -21.76 -0.83
N ARG A 114 -15.05 -20.46 -1.05
CA ARG A 114 -15.68 -19.36 -0.32
C ARG A 114 -15.82 -18.16 -1.25
N VAL A 115 -16.88 -17.39 -1.06
CA VAL A 115 -17.04 -16.07 -1.67
C VAL A 115 -17.21 -15.07 -0.53
N LYS A 116 -16.51 -13.95 -0.62
CA LYS A 116 -16.79 -12.73 0.15
C LYS A 116 -17.25 -11.67 -0.85
N SER A 117 -18.17 -10.81 -0.45
CA SER A 117 -18.69 -9.75 -1.29
C SER A 117 -18.78 -8.48 -0.46
N THR A 118 -18.16 -7.41 -0.94
CA THR A 118 -18.29 -6.05 -0.42
C THR A 118 -19.29 -5.29 -1.31
N TRP A 119 -19.29 -3.96 -1.27
CA TRP A 119 -20.11 -3.15 -2.18
C TRP A 119 -19.50 -3.10 -3.60
N SER A 120 -18.17 -3.05 -3.69
CA SER A 120 -17.39 -2.88 -4.92
C SER A 120 -16.73 -4.17 -5.42
N TRP A 121 -16.41 -5.11 -4.54
CA TRP A 121 -15.61 -6.29 -4.87
C TRP A 121 -16.29 -7.61 -4.47
N ASP A 122 -16.07 -8.62 -5.30
CA ASP A 122 -16.34 -10.01 -4.96
C ASP A 122 -15.02 -10.80 -4.91
N THR A 123 -14.62 -11.27 -3.73
CA THR A 123 -13.46 -12.14 -3.54
C THR A 123 -13.88 -13.61 -3.59
N VAL A 124 -13.47 -14.33 -4.61
CA VAL A 124 -13.75 -15.76 -4.81
C VAL A 124 -12.51 -16.57 -4.46
N HIS A 125 -12.55 -17.30 -3.34
CA HIS A 125 -11.48 -18.21 -2.95
C HIS A 125 -11.60 -19.51 -3.75
N VAL A 126 -10.56 -19.81 -4.52
CA VAL A 126 -10.52 -20.95 -5.43
C VAL A 126 -9.46 -21.94 -4.97
N ARG A 127 -9.82 -23.22 -4.97
CA ARG A 127 -8.84 -24.32 -4.93
C ARG A 127 -8.53 -24.71 -6.37
N MET A 128 -7.28 -24.54 -6.78
CA MET A 128 -6.82 -24.87 -8.12
C MET A 128 -6.93 -26.38 -8.37
N ALA A 129 -7.10 -26.77 -9.63
CA ALA A 129 -7.00 -28.17 -10.02
C ALA A 129 -5.54 -28.63 -9.92
N LYS A 130 -5.31 -29.95 -9.84
CA LYS A 130 -3.94 -30.48 -9.86
C LYS A 130 -3.29 -30.14 -11.20
N GLY A 131 -2.02 -29.72 -11.14
CA GLY A 131 -1.23 -29.32 -12.32
C GLY A 131 -1.42 -27.86 -12.76
N GLN A 132 -2.30 -27.09 -12.11
CA GLN A 132 -2.45 -25.66 -12.41
C GLN A 132 -1.51 -24.80 -11.57
N GLU A 133 -1.00 -23.75 -12.19
CA GLU A 133 -0.26 -22.67 -11.55
C GLU A 133 -1.11 -21.40 -11.44
N PRO A 134 -0.80 -20.49 -10.51
CA PRO A 134 -1.49 -19.19 -10.44
C PRO A 134 -1.37 -18.39 -11.75
N GLU A 135 -0.24 -18.50 -12.45
CA GLU A 135 0.03 -17.80 -13.71
C GLU A 135 -0.96 -18.20 -14.82
N ASP A 136 -1.49 -19.42 -14.80
CA ASP A 136 -2.55 -19.85 -15.72
C ASP A 136 -3.79 -18.94 -15.62
N PHE A 137 -4.12 -18.49 -14.41
CA PHE A 137 -5.24 -17.60 -14.16
C PHE A 137 -4.92 -16.15 -14.55
N GLU A 138 -3.69 -15.71 -14.31
CA GLU A 138 -3.20 -14.39 -14.70
C GLU A 138 -3.24 -14.20 -16.22
N LYS A 139 -2.82 -15.22 -16.99
CA LYS A 139 -2.87 -15.24 -18.47
C LYS A 139 -4.28 -15.01 -19.04
N VAL A 140 -5.34 -15.37 -18.32
CA VAL A 140 -6.75 -15.27 -18.78
C VAL A 140 -7.58 -14.28 -17.98
N ILE A 141 -6.96 -13.39 -17.21
CA ILE A 141 -7.63 -12.50 -16.25
C ILE A 141 -8.70 -11.61 -16.89
N ASN A 142 -8.43 -11.05 -18.08
CA ASN A 142 -9.39 -10.22 -18.83
C ASN A 142 -10.58 -11.04 -19.34
N ARG A 143 -10.36 -12.29 -19.75
CA ARG A 143 -11.44 -13.20 -20.17
C ARG A 143 -12.33 -13.55 -18.97
N LEU A 144 -11.74 -13.75 -17.80
CA LEU A 144 -12.47 -13.99 -16.56
C LEU A 144 -13.31 -12.76 -16.17
N ALA A 145 -12.73 -11.56 -16.20
CA ALA A 145 -13.45 -10.31 -15.93
C ALA A 145 -14.68 -10.17 -16.83
N ASN A 146 -14.49 -10.31 -18.15
CA ASN A 146 -15.57 -10.22 -19.13
C ASN A 146 -16.63 -11.32 -18.96
N SER A 147 -16.21 -12.56 -18.75
CA SER A 147 -17.12 -13.70 -18.58
C SER A 147 -18.01 -13.57 -17.36
N PHE A 148 -17.48 -12.98 -16.27
CA PHE A 148 -18.25 -12.71 -15.07
C PHE A 148 -18.94 -11.34 -15.07
N GLN A 149 -18.80 -10.51 -16.12
CA GLN A 149 -19.30 -9.13 -16.17
C GLN A 149 -18.77 -8.28 -15.00
N ALA A 150 -17.45 -8.30 -14.81
CA ALA A 150 -16.72 -7.46 -13.86
C ALA A 150 -15.91 -6.40 -14.63
N ARG A 151 -15.69 -5.23 -14.02
CA ARG A 151 -14.87 -4.14 -14.59
C ARG A 151 -13.40 -4.55 -14.70
N SER A 152 -12.89 -5.25 -13.69
CA SER A 152 -11.53 -5.77 -13.64
C SER A 152 -11.50 -7.03 -12.78
N THR A 153 -10.40 -7.78 -12.85
CA THR A 153 -10.15 -8.94 -11.99
C THR A 153 -8.69 -8.97 -11.60
N ASN A 154 -8.40 -9.35 -10.36
CA ASN A 154 -7.04 -9.58 -9.85
C ASN A 154 -6.93 -11.02 -9.31
N VAL A 155 -5.73 -11.60 -9.42
CA VAL A 155 -5.38 -12.90 -8.85
C VAL A 155 -4.51 -12.67 -7.62
N ARG A 156 -4.91 -13.17 -6.47
CA ARG A 156 -4.11 -13.13 -5.24
C ARG A 156 -3.67 -14.51 -4.78
N HIS A 157 -2.42 -14.60 -4.39
CA HIS A 157 -1.79 -15.85 -4.02
C HIS A 157 -1.98 -16.06 -2.51
N LEU A 158 -2.83 -17.02 -2.12
CA LEU A 158 -3.10 -17.25 -0.69
C LEU A 158 -2.13 -18.26 -0.07
N LYS A 159 -1.97 -19.41 -0.73
CA LYS A 159 -1.05 -20.50 -0.36
C LYS A 159 -0.99 -21.53 -1.49
N PRO A 160 -0.05 -22.48 -1.49
CA PRO A 160 0.01 -23.50 -2.53
C PRO A 160 -1.33 -24.19 -2.81
N GLY A 161 -1.73 -24.23 -4.09
CA GLY A 161 -3.00 -24.78 -4.56
C GLY A 161 -4.25 -23.95 -4.25
N ARG A 162 -4.12 -22.74 -3.67
CA ARG A 162 -5.25 -21.84 -3.37
C ARG A 162 -4.96 -20.39 -3.73
N ILE A 163 -5.88 -19.83 -4.50
CA ILE A 163 -5.85 -18.44 -4.93
C ILE A 163 -7.16 -17.73 -4.52
N ALA A 164 -7.15 -16.41 -4.56
CA ALA A 164 -8.35 -15.59 -4.56
C ALA A 164 -8.46 -14.88 -5.91
N LEU A 165 -9.64 -14.95 -6.53
CA LEU A 165 -9.98 -14.12 -7.68
C LEU A 165 -10.85 -12.97 -7.19
N ASP A 166 -10.36 -11.75 -7.29
CA ASP A 166 -11.09 -10.55 -6.88
C ASP A 166 -11.71 -9.90 -8.10
N PHE A 167 -13.04 -9.90 -8.17
CA PHE A 167 -13.80 -9.31 -9.27
C PHE A 167 -14.32 -7.94 -8.88
N GLN A 168 -13.92 -6.90 -9.59
CA GLN A 168 -14.44 -5.54 -9.39
C GLN A 168 -15.82 -5.41 -10.02
N ARG A 169 -16.85 -5.24 -9.20
CA ARG A 169 -18.25 -5.06 -9.62
C ARG A 169 -18.62 -3.61 -9.85
N ARG A 170 -18.05 -2.72 -9.05
CA ARG A 170 -18.26 -1.27 -9.09
C ARG A 170 -16.93 -0.59 -8.82
N GLU A 171 -16.77 0.61 -9.34
CA GLU A 171 -15.63 1.44 -8.96
C GLU A 171 -15.85 1.95 -7.54
N PRO A 172 -15.05 1.51 -6.54
CA PRO A 172 -15.23 1.93 -5.15
C PRO A 172 -15.10 3.45 -4.97
N PHE A 173 -14.38 4.13 -5.86
CA PHE A 173 -14.07 5.55 -5.72
C PHE A 173 -15.02 6.49 -6.48
N ASP A 174 -15.99 5.98 -7.26
CA ASP A 174 -17.01 6.83 -7.91
C ASP A 174 -17.87 7.56 -6.86
N ASP A 175 -18.24 6.87 -5.77
CA ASP A 175 -19.14 7.39 -4.72
C ASP A 175 -18.41 7.74 -3.40
N LEU A 176 -17.11 7.42 -3.29
CA LEU A 176 -16.37 7.51 -2.03
C LEU A 176 -15.61 8.83 -1.95
N PHE A 177 -16.29 9.88 -1.48
CA PHE A 177 -15.60 11.01 -0.86
C PHE A 177 -14.86 10.49 0.37
N VAL A 178 -13.55 10.66 0.39
CA VAL A 178 -12.72 10.34 1.56
C VAL A 178 -12.46 11.67 2.25
N PRO A 179 -13.20 12.00 3.32
CA PRO A 179 -13.00 13.26 4.02
C PRO A 179 -11.58 13.30 4.59
N PRO A 180 -11.01 14.50 4.74
CA PRO A 180 -9.74 14.66 5.43
C PRO A 180 -9.84 14.09 6.86
N PRO A 181 -8.76 13.52 7.40
CA PRO A 181 -8.74 13.10 8.79
C PRO A 181 -9.03 14.32 9.68
N GLY A 182 -9.90 14.14 10.68
CA GLY A 182 -10.17 15.18 11.66
C GLY A 182 -8.88 15.58 12.37
N LEU A 183 -8.72 16.86 12.69
CA LEU A 183 -7.59 17.34 13.46
C LEU A 183 -7.70 16.77 14.88
N ALA A 184 -6.81 15.85 15.22
CA ALA A 184 -6.79 15.25 16.54
C ALA A 184 -6.41 16.29 17.59
N GLU A 185 -7.09 16.29 18.74
CA GLU A 185 -6.87 17.30 19.79
C GLU A 185 -5.57 17.08 20.58
N SER A 186 -4.97 15.88 20.51
CA SER A 186 -3.79 15.53 21.30
C SER A 186 -2.73 14.76 20.51
N VAL A 187 -1.49 14.83 21.00
CA VAL A 187 -0.32 14.14 20.45
C VAL A 187 -0.45 12.62 20.56
N GLU A 188 -1.03 12.13 21.66
CA GLU A 188 -1.17 10.70 21.96
C GLU A 188 -2.15 9.99 21.02
N ALA A 189 -3.04 10.73 20.36
CA ALA A 189 -3.95 10.21 19.36
C ALA A 189 -3.25 9.87 18.04
N VAL A 190 -2.03 10.37 17.80
CA VAL A 190 -1.29 10.17 16.55
C VAL A 190 -0.38 8.94 16.65
N ASP A 191 -0.77 7.86 15.97
CA ASP A 191 0.10 6.69 15.79
C ASP A 191 0.93 6.84 14.51
N LEU A 192 2.21 7.19 14.66
CA LEU A 192 3.17 7.29 13.54
C LEU A 192 3.38 5.98 12.76
N ARG A 193 3.02 4.82 13.34
CA ARG A 193 3.06 3.53 12.63
C ARG A 193 1.78 3.26 11.83
N ARG A 194 0.74 4.07 12.02
CA ARG A 194 -0.59 3.88 11.42
C ARG A 194 -1.27 5.22 11.14
N LEU A 195 -0.59 6.12 10.43
CA LEU A 195 -1.12 7.42 10.05
C LEU A 195 -2.22 7.28 8.99
N PRO A 196 -3.49 7.60 9.29
CA PRO A 196 -4.58 7.48 8.33
C PRO A 196 -4.53 8.62 7.32
N ILE A 197 -4.35 8.29 6.05
CA ILE A 197 -4.26 9.30 4.97
C ILE A 197 -5.29 9.07 3.86
N GLY A 198 -6.12 8.02 3.98
CA GLY A 198 -7.12 7.72 2.96
C GLY A 198 -7.86 6.41 3.20
N ARG A 199 -8.37 5.82 2.11
CA ARG A 199 -9.04 4.50 2.13
C ARG A 199 -8.53 3.59 1.03
N ASP A 200 -8.51 2.29 1.29
CA ASP A 200 -8.22 1.29 0.28
C ASP A 200 -9.46 0.90 -0.55
N GLU A 201 -9.24 0.16 -1.63
CA GLU A 201 -10.30 -0.33 -2.52
C GLU A 201 -11.35 -1.24 -1.84
N TYR A 202 -11.04 -1.77 -0.65
CA TYR A 202 -11.93 -2.59 0.17
C TYR A 202 -12.71 -1.76 1.21
N GLY A 203 -12.49 -0.45 1.26
CA GLY A 203 -13.12 0.49 2.19
C GLY A 203 -12.51 0.49 3.59
N ARG A 204 -11.29 -0.03 3.77
CA ARG A 204 -10.52 0.07 5.02
C ARG A 204 -9.67 1.33 5.02
N ASP A 205 -9.30 1.82 6.19
CA ASP A 205 -8.38 2.96 6.27
C ASP A 205 -7.03 2.59 5.63
N PHE A 206 -6.58 3.47 4.74
CA PHE A 206 -5.23 3.41 4.21
C PHE A 206 -4.31 4.21 5.12
N THR A 207 -3.29 3.53 5.63
CA THR A 207 -2.38 4.08 6.63
C THR A 207 -0.91 3.96 6.20
N LEU A 208 -0.12 4.96 6.59
CA LEU A 208 1.34 4.97 6.45
C LEU A 208 2.03 4.68 7.78
N ASP A 209 3.18 4.02 7.70
CA ASP A 209 4.06 3.69 8.82
C ASP A 209 5.39 4.43 8.70
N LEU A 210 5.49 5.61 9.32
CA LEU A 210 6.70 6.45 9.29
C LEU A 210 7.78 5.99 10.28
N LEU A 211 7.58 4.96 11.11
CA LEU A 211 8.64 4.48 12.02
C LEU A 211 9.20 3.12 11.64
N GLY A 212 8.43 2.31 10.94
CA GLY A 212 8.78 0.96 10.53
C GLY A 212 9.05 0.84 9.04
N ARG A 213 8.00 0.63 8.25
CA ARG A 213 8.12 0.14 6.86
C ARG A 213 8.12 1.23 5.79
N ASP A 214 7.37 2.31 5.99
CA ASP A 214 7.09 3.32 4.96
C ASP A 214 7.95 4.59 5.15
N LEU A 215 9.22 4.40 5.48
CA LEU A 215 10.12 5.47 5.94
C LEU A 215 10.43 6.54 4.91
N HIS A 216 10.60 6.11 3.66
CA HIS A 216 10.77 7.01 2.54
C HIS A 216 9.75 6.62 1.48
N ILE A 217 9.09 7.63 0.92
CA ILE A 217 7.96 7.48 0.00
C ILE A 217 8.29 8.22 -1.29
N LEU A 218 8.20 7.50 -2.41
CA LEU A 218 8.24 8.09 -3.75
C LEU A 218 6.82 8.10 -4.33
N LEU A 219 6.34 9.28 -4.72
CA LEU A 219 5.02 9.52 -5.29
C LEU A 219 5.14 9.87 -6.78
N GLY A 220 4.80 8.94 -7.67
CA GLY A 220 4.74 9.18 -9.11
C GLY A 220 3.34 9.54 -9.57
N GLY A 221 3.18 10.59 -10.38
CA GLY A 221 1.88 10.92 -10.96
C GLY A 221 1.89 12.13 -11.88
N ALA A 222 1.09 12.07 -12.95
CA ALA A 222 0.91 13.17 -13.90
C ALA A 222 0.29 14.41 -13.23
N THR A 223 0.38 15.56 -13.89
CA THR A 223 -0.29 16.80 -13.44
C THR A 223 -1.78 16.57 -13.23
N GLY A 224 -2.33 17.07 -12.12
CA GLY A 224 -3.75 16.86 -11.76
C GLY A 224 -4.10 15.43 -11.33
N ALA A 225 -3.14 14.52 -11.16
CA ALA A 225 -3.41 13.17 -10.65
C ALA A 225 -3.81 13.13 -9.17
N GLY A 226 -3.63 14.23 -8.43
CA GLY A 226 -3.91 14.36 -7.00
C GLY A 226 -2.70 14.13 -6.08
N LYS A 227 -1.49 14.52 -6.51
CA LYS A 227 -0.26 14.45 -5.70
C LYS A 227 -0.42 15.23 -4.39
N GLY A 228 -0.90 16.48 -4.49
CA GLY A 228 -1.20 17.33 -3.35
C GLY A 228 -2.13 16.67 -2.33
N SER A 229 -3.18 15.96 -2.75
CA SER A 229 -4.08 15.24 -1.82
C SER A 229 -3.33 14.26 -0.90
N PHE A 230 -2.34 13.53 -1.41
CA PHE A 230 -1.55 12.61 -0.59
C PHE A 230 -0.68 13.34 0.42
N MET A 231 0.00 14.40 -0.02
CA MET A 231 0.94 15.16 0.80
C MET A 231 0.20 15.96 1.87
N TRP A 232 -0.89 16.65 1.52
CA TRP A 232 -1.74 17.37 2.46
C TRP A 232 -2.47 16.44 3.44
N ALA A 233 -2.94 15.27 2.99
CA ALA A 233 -3.52 14.27 3.91
C ALA A 233 -2.47 13.76 4.92
N LEU A 234 -1.22 13.59 4.50
CA LEU A 234 -0.11 13.25 5.39
C LEU A 234 0.17 14.37 6.41
N LEU A 235 0.29 15.61 5.95
CA LEU A 235 0.51 16.77 6.83
C LEU A 235 -0.63 16.93 7.84
N ARG A 236 -1.89 16.76 7.40
CA ARG A 236 -3.04 16.82 8.28
C ARG A 236 -3.07 15.70 9.32
N ALA A 237 -2.66 14.48 8.95
CA ALA A 237 -2.52 13.37 9.90
C ALA A 237 -1.40 13.59 10.93
N LEU A 238 -0.40 14.43 10.60
CA LEU A 238 0.72 14.79 11.47
C LEU A 238 0.49 16.07 12.27
N ALA A 239 -0.61 16.80 12.03
CA ALA A 239 -0.85 18.14 12.56
C ALA A 239 -0.58 18.30 14.07
N PRO A 240 -1.03 17.40 14.97
CA PRO A 240 -0.76 17.54 16.41
C PRO A 240 0.74 17.45 16.75
N LEU A 241 1.49 16.63 16.02
CA LEU A 241 2.94 16.48 16.21
C LEU A 241 3.73 17.66 15.65
N ILE A 242 3.29 18.22 14.52
CA ILE A 242 3.84 19.45 13.94
C ILE A 242 3.63 20.60 14.93
N ARG A 243 2.39 20.79 15.41
CA ARG A 243 2.02 21.81 16.40
C ARG A 243 2.84 21.71 17.70
N ALA A 244 3.14 20.48 18.13
CA ALA A 244 3.91 20.22 19.35
C ALA A 244 5.43 20.33 19.15
N GLY A 245 5.92 20.58 17.93
CA GLY A 245 7.36 20.62 17.62
C GLY A 245 8.04 19.24 17.62
N LEU A 246 7.27 18.14 17.59
CA LEU A 246 7.79 16.77 17.53
C LEU A 246 8.11 16.31 16.11
N VAL A 247 7.59 17.02 15.11
CA VAL A 247 7.85 16.82 13.67
C VAL A 247 8.27 18.16 13.08
N ARG A 248 9.42 18.19 12.40
CA ARG A 248 9.90 19.34 11.63
C ARG A 248 9.75 19.06 10.15
N LEU A 249 9.16 20.02 9.44
CA LEU A 249 8.90 19.93 8.00
C LEU A 249 9.97 20.70 7.24
N TRP A 250 10.69 19.99 6.38
CA TRP A 250 11.68 20.55 5.47
C TRP A 250 11.11 20.46 4.07
N VAL A 251 10.73 21.57 3.45
CA VAL A 251 9.91 21.54 2.23
C VAL A 251 10.64 22.18 1.06
N ILE A 252 10.80 21.41 -0.03
CA ILE A 252 11.39 21.86 -1.30
C ILE A 252 10.27 21.89 -2.34
N ASP A 253 9.85 23.10 -2.74
CA ASP A 253 8.86 23.36 -3.79
C ASP A 253 9.45 24.31 -4.86
N PRO A 254 10.29 23.79 -5.76
CA PRO A 254 11.01 24.59 -6.75
C PRO A 254 10.09 25.14 -7.86
N LYS A 255 8.77 24.89 -7.79
CA LYS A 255 7.77 25.45 -8.69
C LYS A 255 7.17 26.77 -8.16
N GLY A 256 7.96 27.52 -7.39
CA GLY A 256 7.58 28.84 -6.87
C GLY A 256 6.45 28.79 -5.84
N GLY A 257 6.43 27.74 -5.01
CA GLY A 257 5.51 27.64 -3.87
C GLY A 257 4.04 27.46 -4.22
N MET A 258 3.69 27.13 -5.47
CA MET A 258 2.28 27.03 -5.90
C MET A 258 1.51 25.92 -5.18
N GLU A 259 2.16 24.83 -4.78
CA GLU A 259 1.49 23.68 -4.16
C GLU A 259 1.63 23.70 -2.63
N PHE A 260 2.75 24.18 -2.09
CA PHE A 260 3.04 24.15 -0.65
C PHE A 260 3.16 25.52 0.02
N GLY A 261 3.21 26.63 -0.72
CA GLY A 261 3.43 27.96 -0.15
C GLY A 261 2.37 28.40 0.85
N ILE A 262 1.11 27.97 0.70
CA ILE A 262 0.04 28.24 1.68
C ILE A 262 0.36 27.71 3.09
N GLY A 263 1.23 26.70 3.19
CA GLY A 263 1.63 26.09 4.46
C GLY A 263 2.93 26.60 5.05
N GLU A 264 3.56 27.63 4.47
CA GLU A 264 4.90 28.11 4.84
C GLU A 264 5.07 28.35 6.35
N ASP A 265 4.07 28.94 7.00
CA ASP A 265 4.09 29.22 8.44
C ASP A 265 4.21 27.97 9.33
N MET A 266 3.93 26.77 8.80
CA MET A 266 4.08 25.49 9.52
C MET A 266 5.44 24.84 9.31
N TYR A 267 6.21 25.28 8.31
CA TYR A 267 7.44 24.62 7.91
C TYR A 267 8.61 25.08 8.78
N TYR A 268 9.53 24.15 9.02
CA TYR A 268 10.79 24.50 9.68
C TYR A 268 11.69 25.28 8.72
N GLU A 269 11.79 24.79 7.49
CA GLU A 269 12.52 25.43 6.39
C GLU A 269 11.77 25.20 5.08
N PHE A 270 11.71 26.22 4.24
CA PHE A 270 11.01 26.20 2.95
C PHE A 270 11.92 26.74 1.83
N ALA A 271 12.00 25.99 0.74
CA ALA A 271 12.81 26.35 -0.43
C ALA A 271 11.96 26.40 -1.70
N GLU A 272 11.92 27.57 -2.32
CA GLU A 272 11.15 27.83 -3.55
C GLU A 272 11.99 27.75 -4.84
N SER A 273 13.30 27.55 -4.72
CA SER A 273 14.26 27.46 -5.83
C SER A 273 15.17 26.26 -5.69
N ASP A 274 15.85 25.90 -6.79
CA ASP A 274 16.83 24.82 -6.82
C ASP A 274 18.05 25.12 -5.93
N GLN A 275 18.56 26.35 -5.93
CA GLN A 275 19.65 26.76 -5.06
C GLN A 275 19.26 26.68 -3.57
N ALA A 276 18.08 27.20 -3.22
CA ALA A 276 17.56 27.11 -1.85
C ALA A 276 17.31 25.65 -1.46
N GLY A 277 16.80 24.83 -2.39
CA GLY A 277 16.55 23.41 -2.15
C GLY A 277 17.82 22.62 -1.86
N GLN A 278 18.92 22.95 -2.55
CA GLN A 278 20.23 22.35 -2.28
C GLN A 278 20.78 22.77 -0.91
N LYS A 279 20.69 24.05 -0.56
CA LYS A 279 21.10 24.52 0.78
C LYS A 279 20.27 23.83 1.88
N LEU A 280 18.96 23.74 1.68
CA LEU A 280 18.02 23.12 2.61
C LEU A 280 18.36 21.63 2.85
N ILE A 281 18.63 20.84 1.80
CA ILE A 281 18.98 19.43 1.99
C ILE A 281 20.34 19.25 2.67
N GLN A 282 21.31 20.14 2.43
CA GLN A 282 22.61 20.13 3.10
C GLN A 282 22.48 20.42 4.60
N GLU A 283 21.61 21.35 4.98
CA GLU A 283 21.33 21.62 6.39
C GLU A 283 20.60 20.45 7.06
N TYR A 284 19.61 19.89 6.37
CA TYR A 284 18.90 18.68 6.80
C TYR A 284 19.87 17.51 7.02
N THR A 285 20.81 17.28 6.10
CA THR A 285 21.80 16.20 6.25
C THR A 285 22.78 16.48 7.39
N SER A 286 23.26 17.71 7.54
CA SER A 286 24.17 18.12 8.61
C SER A 286 23.59 17.89 10.01
N ILE A 287 22.32 18.27 10.24
CA ILE A 287 21.62 18.05 11.52
C ILE A 287 21.52 16.56 11.85
N LEU A 288 21.19 15.73 10.84
CA LEU A 288 21.02 14.29 11.03
C LEU A 288 22.36 13.56 11.19
N ASP A 289 23.43 14.04 10.56
CA ASP A 289 24.79 13.53 10.78
C ASP A 289 25.26 13.82 12.21
N ALA A 290 25.08 15.05 12.70
CA ALA A 290 25.41 15.42 14.08
C ALA A 290 24.63 14.55 15.08
N ARG A 291 23.33 14.34 14.84
CA ARG A 291 22.48 13.47 15.65
C ARG A 291 22.91 12.00 15.58
N LYS A 292 23.33 11.52 14.42
CA LYS A 292 23.84 10.15 14.23
C LYS A 292 25.08 9.90 15.07
N LEU A 293 26.00 10.87 15.11
CA LEU A 293 27.19 10.79 15.95
C LEU A 293 26.81 10.74 17.44
N GLU A 294 25.88 11.57 17.88
CA GLU A 294 25.45 11.64 19.27
C GLU A 294 24.72 10.35 19.72
N LEU A 295 23.71 9.90 18.96
CA LEU A 295 22.97 8.67 19.28
C LEU A 295 23.85 7.42 19.18
N GLY A 296 24.83 7.42 18.27
CA GLY A 296 25.83 6.37 18.16
C GLY A 296 26.65 6.20 19.44
N ARG A 297 27.04 7.30 20.08
CA ARG A 297 27.74 7.30 21.38
C ARG A 297 26.86 6.78 22.52
N GLN A 298 25.56 7.06 22.47
CA GLN A 298 24.60 6.67 23.50
C GLN A 298 24.06 5.24 23.34
N GLY A 299 24.33 4.57 22.22
CA GLY A 299 23.88 3.20 21.96
C GLY A 299 22.36 3.06 21.72
N VAL A 300 21.67 4.16 21.45
CA VAL A 300 20.21 4.17 21.23
C VAL A 300 19.89 3.57 19.87
N ARG A 301 19.14 2.46 19.86
CA ARG A 301 18.79 1.72 18.63
C ARG A 301 17.41 2.06 18.06
N THR A 302 16.55 2.70 18.85
CA THR A 302 15.16 2.98 18.47
C THR A 302 14.87 4.47 18.55
N PHE A 303 14.60 5.10 17.39
CA PHE A 303 14.19 6.50 17.32
C PHE A 303 12.77 6.68 17.85
N THR A 304 12.60 7.64 18.76
CA THR A 304 11.30 8.12 19.23
C THR A 304 11.31 9.66 19.15
N PRO A 305 10.35 10.29 18.47
CA PRO A 305 10.30 11.74 18.37
C PRO A 305 10.19 12.40 19.74
N SER A 306 10.97 13.47 19.94
CA SER A 306 10.94 14.34 21.13
C SER A 306 11.23 15.78 20.71
N LEU A 307 11.13 16.74 21.64
CA LEU A 307 11.50 18.14 21.36
C LEU A 307 12.99 18.30 21.07
N GLU A 308 13.84 17.48 21.67
CA GLU A 308 15.30 17.50 21.45
C GLU A 308 15.68 16.78 20.15
N THR A 309 14.96 15.70 19.83
CA THR A 309 15.17 14.88 18.63
C THR A 309 13.86 14.73 17.85
N PRO A 310 13.38 15.80 17.20
CA PRO A 310 12.15 15.74 16.43
C PRO A 310 12.32 14.86 15.19
N LEU A 311 11.21 14.34 14.68
CA LEU A 311 11.17 13.64 13.40
C LEU A 311 11.40 14.68 12.29
N GLU A 312 12.47 14.52 11.52
CA GLU A 312 12.78 15.41 10.39
C GLU A 312 12.11 14.83 9.14
N LEU A 313 11.08 15.51 8.63
CA LEU A 313 10.36 15.10 7.43
C LEU A 313 10.71 16.01 6.25
N LEU A 314 11.56 15.50 5.36
CA LEU A 314 11.88 16.13 4.09
C LEU A 314 10.77 15.85 3.07
N ILE A 315 10.21 16.91 2.50
CA ILE A 315 9.16 16.87 1.49
C ILE A 315 9.69 17.56 0.24
N CYS A 316 9.60 16.90 -0.91
CA CYS A 316 9.97 17.49 -2.21
C CYS A 316 8.82 17.29 -3.19
N ASP A 317 8.18 18.36 -3.65
CA ASP A 317 7.00 18.29 -4.54
C ASP A 317 7.35 17.77 -5.96
N GLU A 318 8.47 18.22 -6.49
CA GLU A 318 8.96 17.78 -7.78
C GLU A 318 10.46 17.51 -7.73
N LEU A 319 10.78 16.24 -7.51
CA LEU A 319 12.17 15.79 -7.42
C LEU A 319 12.94 16.03 -8.72
N ALA A 320 12.27 15.90 -9.87
CA ALA A 320 12.86 16.13 -11.19
C ALA A 320 13.43 17.55 -11.36
N ALA A 321 12.86 18.54 -10.68
CA ALA A 321 13.40 19.90 -10.71
C ALA A 321 14.81 19.96 -10.12
N MET A 322 15.10 19.14 -9.11
CA MET A 322 16.41 19.06 -8.45
C MET A 322 17.36 18.07 -9.14
N THR A 323 16.83 16.99 -9.73
CA THR A 323 17.62 15.84 -10.20
C THR A 323 17.74 15.74 -11.72
N ALA A 324 16.90 16.44 -12.49
CA ALA A 324 16.94 16.39 -13.95
C ALA A 324 17.08 17.78 -14.58
N TYR A 325 16.38 18.78 -14.05
CA TYR A 325 16.29 20.11 -14.67
C TYR A 325 17.27 21.14 -14.09
N ALA A 326 17.78 20.92 -12.87
CA ALA A 326 18.79 21.78 -12.27
C ALA A 326 20.17 21.64 -12.93
N ASP A 327 20.99 22.69 -12.79
CA ASP A 327 22.37 22.69 -13.25
C ASP A 327 23.20 21.59 -12.59
N LYS A 328 24.22 21.09 -13.29
CA LYS A 328 25.08 20.01 -12.80
C LYS A 328 25.72 20.31 -11.43
N ALA A 329 26.02 21.57 -11.16
CA ALA A 329 26.59 22.03 -9.90
C ALA A 329 25.62 21.87 -8.70
N ILE A 330 24.32 21.89 -8.94
CA ILE A 330 23.26 21.69 -7.93
C ILE A 330 22.84 20.21 -7.91
N ARG A 331 22.61 19.63 -9.09
CA ARG A 331 22.15 18.25 -9.23
C ARG A 331 23.08 17.23 -8.56
N ALA A 332 24.38 17.30 -8.83
CA ALA A 332 25.33 16.30 -8.33
C ALA A 332 25.41 16.25 -6.79
N PRO A 333 25.57 17.37 -6.07
CA PRO A 333 25.54 17.32 -4.62
C PRO A 333 24.15 16.99 -4.07
N PHE A 334 23.07 17.45 -4.70
CA PHE A 334 21.70 17.08 -4.30
C PHE A 334 21.47 15.58 -4.32
N GLU A 335 21.87 14.91 -5.40
CA GLU A 335 21.75 13.45 -5.54
C GLU A 335 22.54 12.70 -4.46
N LEU A 336 23.72 13.22 -4.08
CA LEU A 336 24.55 12.66 -3.02
C LEU A 336 23.86 12.80 -1.65
N ASP A 337 23.40 14.01 -1.33
CA ASP A 337 22.70 14.33 -0.08
C ASP A 337 21.40 13.52 0.07
N LEU A 338 20.61 13.44 -1.01
CA LEU A 338 19.39 12.64 -1.04
C LEU A 338 19.67 11.15 -0.89
N SER A 339 20.67 10.62 -1.59
CA SER A 339 21.06 9.20 -1.45
C SER A 339 21.48 8.88 -0.01
N LYS A 340 22.21 9.80 0.63
CA LYS A 340 22.57 9.70 2.04
C LYS A 340 21.33 9.74 2.94
N ALA A 341 20.40 10.65 2.67
CA ALA A 341 19.14 10.77 3.42
C ALA A 341 18.28 9.49 3.38
N LEU A 342 18.18 8.87 2.20
CA LEU A 342 17.40 7.66 1.98
C LEU A 342 18.03 6.39 2.59
N THR A 343 19.33 6.40 2.85
CA THR A 343 20.07 5.20 3.30
C THR A 343 20.48 5.25 4.76
N GLN A 344 20.83 6.42 5.28
CA GLN A 344 21.50 6.54 6.58
C GLN A 344 20.61 7.07 7.70
N TYR A 345 19.55 7.83 7.39
CA TYR A 345 18.85 8.62 8.41
C TYR A 345 17.60 7.95 9.01
N ARG A 346 17.26 6.74 8.56
CA ARG A 346 16.19 5.90 9.14
C ARG A 346 16.27 5.83 10.67
N ALA A 347 17.45 5.54 11.21
CA ALA A 347 17.65 5.28 12.64
C ALA A 347 17.71 6.55 13.51
N VAL A 348 17.83 7.74 12.89
CA VAL A 348 18.04 9.02 13.58
C VAL A 348 16.86 9.99 13.37
N GLY A 349 15.76 9.50 12.80
CA GLY A 349 14.52 10.26 12.66
C GLY A 349 14.36 11.03 11.35
N GLY A 350 15.24 10.83 10.37
CA GLY A 350 15.07 11.43 9.03
C GLY A 350 14.14 10.62 8.14
N ARG A 351 13.15 11.28 7.52
CA ARG A 351 12.17 10.70 6.59
C ARG A 351 12.08 11.55 5.35
N THR A 352 11.76 10.92 4.22
CA THR A 352 11.72 11.62 2.94
C THR A 352 10.48 11.23 2.15
N VAL A 353 9.68 12.22 1.77
CA VAL A 353 8.55 12.08 0.86
C VAL A 353 8.86 12.92 -0.36
N ALA A 354 9.11 12.26 -1.48
CA ALA A 354 9.40 12.94 -2.73
C ALA A 354 8.34 12.59 -3.75
N ALA A 355 7.92 13.59 -4.52
CA ALA A 355 6.98 13.45 -5.61
C ALA A 355 7.67 13.73 -6.94
N SER A 356 7.20 13.08 -8.00
CA SER A 356 7.62 13.42 -9.36
C SER A 356 6.58 13.06 -10.41
N GLN A 357 6.55 13.83 -11.49
CA GLN A 357 5.74 13.51 -12.67
C GLN A 357 6.36 12.39 -13.51
N GLU A 358 7.70 12.33 -13.58
CA GLU A 358 8.44 11.37 -14.40
C GLU A 358 9.33 10.46 -13.54
N PRO A 359 8.81 9.35 -13.00
CA PRO A 359 9.58 8.46 -12.11
C PRO A 359 10.55 7.53 -12.89
N THR A 360 11.24 8.04 -13.90
CA THR A 360 12.21 7.28 -14.71
C THR A 360 13.55 7.15 -13.98
N LYS A 361 14.43 6.24 -14.44
CA LYS A 361 15.76 6.06 -13.84
C LYS A 361 16.68 7.24 -14.18
N ASP A 362 16.47 7.87 -15.34
CA ASP A 362 17.28 9.00 -15.79
C ASP A 362 16.92 10.28 -15.05
N VAL A 363 15.66 10.43 -14.65
CA VAL A 363 15.18 11.57 -13.84
C VAL A 363 15.45 11.34 -12.36
N ILE A 364 15.26 10.11 -11.85
CA ILE A 364 15.41 9.78 -10.43
C ILE A 364 16.34 8.55 -10.28
N PRO A 365 17.67 8.72 -10.33
CA PRO A 365 18.62 7.61 -10.26
C PRO A 365 18.45 6.74 -9.00
N MET A 366 18.22 7.38 -7.85
CA MET A 366 18.04 6.74 -6.54
C MET A 366 16.62 6.24 -6.25
N ARG A 367 15.71 6.17 -7.23
CA ARG A 367 14.31 5.70 -7.02
C ARG A 367 14.20 4.32 -6.37
N GLY A 368 15.24 3.49 -6.49
CA GLY A 368 15.33 2.16 -5.88
C GLY A 368 15.43 2.19 -4.35
N LEU A 369 15.92 3.30 -3.77
CA LEU A 369 16.15 3.45 -2.33
C LEU A 369 14.86 3.77 -1.55
N PHE A 370 13.77 4.09 -2.24
CA PHE A 370 12.46 4.32 -1.61
C PHE A 370 11.74 2.97 -1.36
N PRO A 371 11.55 2.55 -0.09
CA PRO A 371 10.88 1.29 0.23
C PRO A 371 9.37 1.31 -0.06
N THR A 372 8.76 2.50 -0.06
CA THR A 372 7.37 2.69 -0.44
C THR A 372 7.26 3.52 -1.70
N LYS A 373 6.56 2.99 -2.68
CA LYS A 373 6.30 3.64 -3.97
C LYS A 373 4.81 3.74 -4.17
N ILE A 374 4.34 4.92 -4.56
CA ILE A 374 2.94 5.22 -4.79
C ILE A 374 2.83 5.78 -6.20
N ALA A 375 2.02 5.14 -7.04
CA ALA A 375 1.73 5.61 -8.40
C ALA A 375 0.28 6.07 -8.47
N LEU A 376 0.05 7.38 -8.62
CA LEU A 376 -1.24 7.92 -9.03
C LEU A 376 -1.44 7.70 -10.53
N ARG A 377 -2.39 8.42 -11.15
CA ARG A 377 -2.56 8.42 -12.61
C ARG A 377 -1.22 8.73 -13.30
N LEU A 378 -0.79 7.82 -14.17
CA LEU A 378 0.38 7.96 -15.04
C LEU A 378 -0.07 7.97 -16.50
N ASP A 379 0.71 8.59 -17.38
CA ASP A 379 0.31 8.75 -18.79
C ASP A 379 0.65 7.53 -19.67
N SER A 380 1.57 6.68 -19.23
CA SER A 380 2.02 5.50 -19.98
C SER A 380 2.05 4.23 -19.12
N ALA A 381 1.74 3.10 -19.76
CA ALA A 381 1.90 1.77 -19.20
C ALA A 381 3.35 1.49 -18.73
N SER A 382 4.35 1.98 -19.46
CA SER A 382 5.76 1.79 -19.11
C SER A 382 6.14 2.52 -17.82
N TYR A 383 5.49 3.64 -17.51
CA TYR A 383 5.76 4.42 -16.30
C TYR A 383 5.31 3.71 -15.03
N VAL A 384 4.33 2.79 -15.13
CA VAL A 384 3.88 1.99 -13.99
C VAL A 384 5.02 1.20 -13.38
N ASP A 385 5.74 0.44 -14.22
CA ASP A 385 6.84 -0.41 -13.76
C ASP A 385 8.06 0.43 -13.36
N MET A 386 8.27 1.57 -14.04
CA MET A 386 9.29 2.53 -13.64
C MET A 386 9.04 3.12 -12.24
N CYS A 387 7.77 3.40 -11.91
CA CYS A 387 7.38 3.98 -10.63
C CYS A 387 7.32 2.95 -9.51
N LEU A 388 6.64 1.82 -9.73
CA LEU A 388 6.34 0.83 -8.67
C LEU A 388 7.36 -0.32 -8.61
N GLY A 389 8.14 -0.53 -9.66
CA GLY A 389 9.04 -1.66 -9.82
C GLY A 389 8.60 -2.60 -10.95
N GLU A 390 9.54 -3.44 -11.40
CA GLU A 390 9.35 -4.34 -12.53
C GLU A 390 8.17 -5.33 -12.34
N GLY A 391 7.38 -5.53 -13.39
CA GLY A 391 6.24 -6.47 -13.41
C GLY A 391 5.04 -6.03 -12.55
N MET A 392 5.01 -4.79 -12.05
CA MET A 392 3.90 -4.31 -11.21
C MET A 392 2.63 -4.06 -12.01
N ARG A 393 2.75 -3.64 -13.27
CA ARG A 393 1.60 -3.52 -14.14
C ARG A 393 0.92 -4.86 -14.40
N ASP A 394 1.71 -5.90 -14.65
CA ASP A 394 1.21 -7.27 -14.85
C ASP A 394 0.64 -7.85 -13.54
N ALA A 395 1.20 -7.47 -12.40
CA ALA A 395 0.64 -7.77 -11.07
C ALA A 395 -0.66 -7.00 -10.75
N GLY A 396 -1.20 -6.22 -11.68
CA GLY A 396 -2.52 -5.58 -11.58
C GLY A 396 -2.51 -4.09 -11.19
N ALA A 397 -1.35 -3.44 -11.15
CA ALA A 397 -1.24 -2.00 -10.91
C ALA A 397 -1.51 -1.19 -12.18
N PHE A 398 -2.77 -1.01 -12.57
CA PHE A 398 -3.12 -0.25 -13.78
C PHE A 398 -3.18 1.26 -13.54
N ALA A 399 -2.08 1.84 -13.05
CA ALA A 399 -2.00 3.28 -12.78
C ALA A 399 -2.14 4.13 -14.05
N ASP A 400 -1.73 3.58 -15.21
CA ASP A 400 -1.94 4.13 -16.56
C ASP A 400 -3.40 4.22 -16.99
N LYS A 401 -4.30 3.51 -16.30
CA LYS A 401 -5.74 3.44 -16.63
C LYS A 401 -6.62 4.16 -15.63
N ILE A 402 -6.03 4.89 -14.67
CA ILE A 402 -6.79 5.71 -13.73
C ILE A 402 -7.37 6.89 -14.53
N PRO A 403 -8.71 7.05 -14.60
CA PRO A 403 -9.33 8.20 -15.27
C PRO A 403 -9.01 9.51 -14.55
N GLU A 404 -9.01 10.63 -15.29
CA GLU A 404 -8.72 11.96 -14.75
C GLU A 404 -9.64 12.38 -13.59
N TYR A 405 -10.93 12.05 -13.66
CA TYR A 405 -11.90 12.38 -12.60
C TYR A 405 -11.67 11.61 -11.28
N LEU A 406 -10.80 10.59 -11.28
CA LEU A 406 -10.41 9.84 -10.09
C LEU A 406 -9.09 10.35 -9.48
N ALA A 407 -8.88 11.67 -9.50
CA ALA A 407 -7.75 12.29 -8.82
C ALA A 407 -7.68 11.84 -7.34
N GLY A 408 -6.44 11.60 -6.87
CA GLY A 408 -6.15 11.05 -5.55
C GLY A 408 -6.23 9.53 -5.43
N VAL A 409 -6.65 8.81 -6.49
CA VAL A 409 -6.53 7.34 -6.56
C VAL A 409 -5.10 6.95 -6.94
N ALA A 410 -4.55 5.96 -6.26
CA ALA A 410 -3.21 5.46 -6.51
C ALA A 410 -3.09 3.94 -6.29
N TYR A 411 -1.98 3.39 -6.79
CA TYR A 411 -1.48 2.07 -6.43
C TYR A 411 -0.26 2.21 -5.54
N VAL A 412 -0.25 1.47 -4.43
CA VAL A 412 0.81 1.49 -3.44
C VAL A 412 1.55 0.17 -3.47
N LYS A 413 2.87 0.26 -3.63
CA LYS A 413 3.80 -0.85 -3.47
C LYS A 413 4.65 -0.60 -2.23
N LYS A 414 4.48 -1.46 -1.23
CA LYS A 414 5.31 -1.49 -0.02
C LYS A 414 6.32 -2.61 -0.13
N ASP A 415 7.53 -2.39 0.35
CA ASP A 415 8.56 -3.42 0.41
C ASP A 415 8.07 -4.66 1.20
N GLY A 416 8.49 -5.84 0.75
CA GLY A 416 8.06 -7.14 1.28
C GLY A 416 6.63 -7.58 0.91
N ARG A 417 5.85 -6.78 0.16
CA ARG A 417 4.54 -7.21 -0.38
C ARG A 417 4.61 -7.34 -1.89
N ARG A 418 4.22 -8.51 -2.43
CA ARG A 418 4.21 -8.74 -3.90
C ARG A 418 3.11 -7.97 -4.60
N GLU A 419 1.90 -7.98 -4.04
CA GLU A 419 0.70 -7.43 -4.66
C GLU A 419 0.57 -5.91 -4.39
N PRO A 420 0.27 -5.09 -5.43
CA PRO A 420 -0.02 -3.67 -5.26
C PRO A 420 -1.37 -3.47 -4.55
N LEU A 421 -1.47 -2.43 -3.72
CA LEU A 421 -2.72 -2.05 -3.07
C LEU A 421 -3.29 -0.80 -3.72
N ARG A 422 -4.53 -0.86 -4.21
CA ARG A 422 -5.21 0.32 -4.73
C ARG A 422 -5.86 1.12 -3.58
N VAL A 423 -5.62 2.43 -3.55
CA VAL A 423 -6.04 3.34 -2.49
C VAL A 423 -6.53 4.66 -3.07
N ARG A 424 -7.22 5.45 -2.25
CA ARG A 424 -7.54 6.85 -2.50
C ARG A 424 -7.15 7.68 -1.29
N ALA A 425 -6.34 8.72 -1.50
CA ALA A 425 -6.04 9.70 -0.46
C ALA A 425 -7.28 10.50 -0.08
N ALA A 426 -7.29 11.02 1.15
CA ALA A 426 -8.28 11.99 1.54
C ALA A 426 -8.18 13.25 0.69
N TYR A 427 -9.31 13.84 0.32
CA TYR A 427 -9.33 15.09 -0.42
C TYR A 427 -9.34 16.25 0.57
N THR A 428 -8.37 17.14 0.43
CA THR A 428 -8.19 18.33 1.27
C THR A 428 -8.44 19.56 0.38
N THR A 429 -9.36 20.42 0.78
CA THR A 429 -9.65 21.70 0.11
C THR A 429 -8.71 22.82 0.59
N ASP A 430 -8.70 23.97 -0.07
CA ASP A 430 -7.91 25.13 0.37
C ASP A 430 -8.37 25.65 1.75
N ASP A 431 -9.67 25.57 2.04
CA ASP A 431 -10.23 25.89 3.37
C ASP A 431 -9.71 24.93 4.44
N ASP A 432 -9.64 23.64 4.10
CA ASP A 432 -9.07 22.61 4.97
C ASP A 432 -7.56 22.83 5.23
N ILE A 433 -6.82 23.28 4.23
CA ILE A 433 -5.40 23.61 4.37
C ILE A 433 -5.25 24.84 5.27
N THR A 434 -6.09 25.87 5.07
CA THR A 434 -6.10 27.07 5.90
C THR A 434 -6.45 26.73 7.36
N GLU A 435 -7.42 25.83 7.59
CA GLU A 435 -7.74 25.30 8.91
C GLU A 435 -6.54 24.59 9.55
N LEU A 436 -5.85 23.74 8.78
CA LEU A 436 -4.65 23.04 9.21
C LEU A 436 -3.53 24.02 9.61
N VAL A 437 -3.24 25.01 8.77
CA VAL A 437 -2.22 26.04 9.04
C VAL A 437 -2.52 26.75 10.33
N LYS A 438 -3.76 27.26 10.47
CA LYS A 438 -4.21 27.92 11.69
C LYS A 438 -4.10 27.02 12.92
N TYR A 439 -4.46 25.75 12.80
CA TYR A 439 -4.35 24.79 13.90
C TYR A 439 -2.90 24.61 14.36
N CYS A 440 -1.97 24.51 13.40
CA CYS A 440 -0.55 24.34 13.67
C CYS A 440 0.14 25.62 14.17
N THR A 441 -0.39 26.82 13.88
CA THR A 441 0.27 28.10 14.18
C THR A 441 -0.38 28.96 15.26
N ASP A 442 -1.53 28.56 15.80
CA ASP A 442 -2.21 29.31 16.88
C ASP A 442 -1.35 29.45 18.16
N ARG A 443 -1.60 30.46 19.00
CA ARG A 443 -0.72 30.96 20.10
C ARG A 443 -0.25 29.95 21.14
N GLY A 444 -0.83 28.76 21.19
CA GLY A 444 -0.38 27.64 22.04
C GLY A 444 0.50 26.61 21.31
N ALA A 445 0.81 26.83 20.04
CA ALA A 445 1.65 25.98 19.23
C ALA A 445 3.12 26.34 19.42
N THR A 446 3.95 25.33 19.61
CA THR A 446 5.39 25.46 19.42
C THR A 446 5.62 25.31 17.92
N VAL A 447 5.29 26.34 17.14
CA VAL A 447 5.72 26.39 15.74
C VAL A 447 7.23 26.34 15.80
N THR A 448 7.80 25.28 15.24
CA THR A 448 9.25 25.10 15.20
C THR A 448 9.88 26.43 14.79
N PRO A 449 10.82 26.99 15.58
CA PRO A 449 11.25 28.37 15.37
C PRO A 449 11.71 28.53 13.92
N ILE A 450 10.95 29.33 13.16
CA ILE A 450 11.29 29.73 11.81
C ILE A 450 12.62 30.47 11.94
N ARG A 451 13.70 29.92 11.40
CA ARG A 451 14.97 30.63 11.35
C ARG A 451 14.85 31.71 10.27
N ARG A 452 14.24 32.84 10.60
CA ARG A 452 14.50 34.08 9.85
C ARG A 452 15.86 34.59 10.30
N GLU A 453 16.92 34.21 9.59
CA GLU A 453 18.12 35.03 9.61
C GLU A 453 17.76 36.39 9.02
N ALA A 454 17.89 37.42 9.85
CA ALA A 454 17.91 38.79 9.39
C ALA A 454 19.03 38.91 8.36
N THR A 455 18.67 39.25 7.13
CA THR A 455 19.58 39.94 6.23
C THR A 455 19.98 41.23 6.95
N ASP A 456 21.20 41.29 7.46
CA ASP A 456 22.04 42.47 7.47
C ASP A 456 23.50 42.09 7.78
N ASP A 457 24.37 42.71 7.00
CA ASP A 457 25.82 42.89 7.15
C ASP A 457 26.79 41.79 6.68
N GLU A 458 27.25 42.01 5.44
CA GLU A 458 28.67 42.19 5.12
C GLU A 458 29.61 42.00 6.32
N HIS A 459 30.31 40.86 6.38
CA HIS A 459 31.64 40.60 6.98
C HIS A 459 31.76 39.10 7.34
N ALA A 460 31.63 38.20 6.36
CA ALA A 460 31.98 36.79 6.51
C ALA A 460 33.06 36.36 5.50
N GLY A 461 33.94 37.29 5.13
CA GLY A 461 35.06 37.02 4.24
C GLY A 461 36.34 36.68 5.00
N GLN A 462 36.38 35.68 5.89
CA GLN A 462 37.69 35.18 6.38
C GLN A 462 37.73 33.82 7.09
N ALA A 463 36.59 33.17 7.40
CA ALA A 463 36.59 31.94 8.21
C ALA A 463 36.47 30.62 7.41
N GLU A 464 36.45 30.68 6.08
CA GLU A 464 36.13 29.53 5.20
C GLU A 464 37.37 28.78 4.67
N LYS A 465 38.59 29.04 5.21
CA LYS A 465 39.84 28.48 4.66
C LYS A 465 40.51 27.35 5.46
N ASP A 466 40.04 26.99 6.65
CA ASP A 466 40.81 26.07 7.52
C ASP A 466 40.17 24.69 7.80
N ILE A 467 39.17 24.25 7.04
CA ILE A 467 38.50 22.93 7.26
C ILE A 467 38.80 21.89 6.17
N TYR A 468 39.45 22.26 5.06
CA TYR A 468 39.89 21.31 4.03
C TYR A 468 41.42 21.27 3.91
N SER A 469 42.07 20.69 4.91
CA SER A 469 43.39 20.08 4.74
C SER A 469 43.42 18.74 5.48
N PHE A 470 42.99 17.68 4.80
CA PHE A 470 43.30 16.32 5.20
C PHE A 470 44.17 15.74 4.09
N ASP A 471 45.47 15.68 4.35
CA ASP A 471 46.50 15.14 3.46
C ASP A 471 46.22 13.67 3.14
N PHE A 472 46.21 13.34 1.85
CA PHE A 472 46.09 11.99 1.32
C PHE A 472 47.45 11.50 0.81
N GLU A 473 48.50 11.62 1.63
CA GLU A 473 49.83 11.08 1.34
C GLU A 473 50.44 10.45 2.60
N SER A 474 50.00 9.24 2.95
CA SER A 474 50.79 8.28 3.74
C SER A 474 50.12 6.89 3.80
N ILE A 475 49.88 6.25 2.66
CA ILE A 475 49.72 4.79 2.58
C ILE A 475 50.36 4.31 1.28
N GLU A 476 51.67 4.48 1.17
CA GLU A 476 52.56 3.63 0.38
C GLU A 476 53.77 3.37 1.28
N ASP A 477 53.86 2.14 1.79
CA ASP A 477 55.06 1.46 2.31
C ASP A 477 54.66 0.43 3.38
N ALA A 478 54.28 -0.77 2.92
CA ALA A 478 54.49 -2.04 3.61
C ALA A 478 53.96 -3.19 2.72
N ASP A 479 54.72 -3.54 1.69
CA ASP A 479 54.78 -4.93 1.21
C ASP A 479 55.62 -5.76 2.20
N ASP A 480 55.44 -7.08 2.14
CA ASP A 480 56.12 -8.17 2.86
C ASP A 480 55.52 -8.58 4.23
N GLU A 481 54.60 -9.55 4.20
CA GLU A 481 54.82 -10.91 4.75
C GLU A 481 53.59 -11.80 4.50
N ILE A 482 53.75 -12.78 3.61
CA ILE A 482 52.84 -13.90 3.43
C ILE A 482 53.26 -14.99 4.42
N GLU A 483 52.45 -15.27 5.43
CA GLU A 483 52.51 -16.53 6.18
C GLU A 483 51.26 -17.37 5.91
N GLU A 484 51.54 -18.55 5.34
CA GLU A 484 50.64 -19.59 4.89
C GLU A 484 50.46 -20.63 5.99
N ILE A 485 49.27 -20.73 6.61
CA ILE A 485 48.83 -21.89 7.42
C ILE A 485 47.29 -21.89 7.40
N GLY A 486 46.52 -22.92 7.08
CA GLY A 486 46.72 -24.30 6.66
C GLY A 486 45.32 -24.93 6.66
N TYR A 487 44.92 -25.55 5.55
CA TYR A 487 43.65 -26.29 5.43
C TYR A 487 43.73 -27.57 6.27
N PHE A 488 42.79 -27.77 7.18
CA PHE A 488 42.54 -29.07 7.81
C PHE A 488 41.43 -29.78 7.02
N GLU A 489 41.81 -30.80 6.25
CA GLU A 489 40.93 -31.87 5.81
C GLU A 489 40.99 -32.97 6.89
N ASP A 490 39.84 -33.31 7.47
CA ASP A 490 39.67 -34.54 8.24
C ASP A 490 39.15 -35.62 7.30
N ASP A 491 39.98 -36.63 7.07
CA ASP A 491 39.63 -37.90 6.44
C ASP A 491 39.98 -39.00 7.44
N GLU A 492 38.98 -39.76 7.88
CA GLU A 492 39.19 -41.09 8.45
C GLU A 492 37.88 -41.87 8.44
N GLY A 493 37.90 -43.04 7.78
CA GLY A 493 37.12 -44.19 8.24
C GLY A 493 36.33 -44.95 7.17
N ASP A 494 37.03 -45.64 6.27
CA ASP A 494 36.52 -46.88 5.67
C ASP A 494 36.33 -47.95 6.77
N GLU A 495 35.11 -48.50 6.90
CA GLU A 495 34.90 -49.85 7.39
C GLU A 495 33.82 -50.55 6.55
N GLU A 496 34.28 -51.48 5.71
CA GLU A 496 33.51 -52.48 5.00
C GLU A 496 33.46 -53.76 5.85
N ILE A 497 32.30 -54.14 6.41
CA ILE A 497 31.98 -55.55 6.77
C ILE A 497 30.47 -55.82 6.58
N ALA A 498 30.18 -56.76 5.67
CA ALA A 498 29.08 -57.74 5.57
C ALA A 498 27.61 -57.32 5.80
#